data_AF-A0A7Y8LG70-F1
#
_entry.id   AF-A0A7Y8LG70-F1
#
_cell.length_a   1.000
_cell.length_b   1.000
_cell.length_c   1.000
_cell.angle_alpha   90.00
_cell.angle_beta   90.00
_cell.angle_gamma   90.00
#
_symmetry.space_group_name_H-M   'P 1'
#
loop_
_entity.id
_entity.type
_entity.pdbx_description
1 polymer ?
#
loop_
_entity_poly.entity_id
_entity_poly.type
_entity_poly.pdbx_seq_one_letter_code
_entity_poly.pdbx_strand_id
1 'polypeptide(L)'
;MRLRSVLQRNRPAVALVIGNGVNRYGAPHSGNSWDSLLRSMGDKYLGRRHAGIREGISLPEFYDLLDLARGSVPSSEGLQSEFCARMAGWKPVEHHRRIVEWAQKARAPILTTNFESTLGQAGGCSLHHLPNTRFTDYYPWSSYYAKEAVDSPTSGFGIWHINGMQHYRRSIRLGLTHYMGAVARARGLIQKSGGRPLFAEGPSSQWAGSATWLDIVFHKPLLVFGLALEENETFLRWLLIERAKYFSRFPSRRKDAWYVHLPAERGSGKLYFLERLGFTPLQAPDYDDIYGADTWNG
;
A
#
# COMPACT_ATOMS: atom_id res chain seq x y z
N MET A 1 -22.73 6.15 6.36
CA MET A 1 -22.50 4.69 6.33
C MET A 1 -21.32 4.39 7.24
N ARG A 2 -21.37 3.39 8.12
CA ARG A 2 -20.26 3.05 9.03
C ARG A 2 -19.32 2.02 8.39
N LEU A 3 -18.03 2.04 8.75
CA LEU A 3 -17.00 1.11 8.27
C LEU A 3 -17.42 -0.35 8.41
N ARG A 4 -17.89 -0.74 9.60
CA ARG A 4 -18.39 -2.09 9.89
C ARG A 4 -19.49 -2.55 8.92
N SER A 5 -20.41 -1.64 8.54
CA SER A 5 -21.48 -1.95 7.60
C SER A 5 -20.95 -2.22 6.18
N VAL A 6 -19.90 -1.51 5.76
CA VAL A 6 -19.21 -1.79 4.48
C VAL A 6 -18.54 -3.15 4.51
N LEU A 7 -17.83 -3.46 5.60
CA LEU A 7 -17.18 -4.75 5.80
C LEU A 7 -18.17 -5.92 5.81
N GLN A 8 -19.38 -5.75 6.37
CA GLN A 8 -20.41 -6.79 6.40
C GLN A 8 -21.08 -7.00 5.04
N ARG A 9 -21.41 -5.91 4.32
CA ARG A 9 -22.17 -5.99 3.06
C ARG A 9 -21.35 -6.47 1.86
N ASN A 10 -20.03 -6.34 1.92
CA ASN A 10 -19.15 -6.58 0.77
C ASN A 10 -18.24 -7.82 0.92
N ARG A 11 -18.55 -8.74 1.83
CA ARG A 11 -17.86 -10.06 1.88
C ARG A 11 -18.36 -10.94 0.74
N PRO A 12 -17.50 -11.67 -0.01
CA PRO A 12 -16.03 -11.73 0.01
C PRO A 12 -15.34 -10.80 -1.02
N ALA A 13 -16.03 -9.77 -1.49
CA ALA A 13 -15.62 -9.03 -2.68
C ALA A 13 -14.57 -7.94 -2.42
N VAL A 14 -14.60 -7.26 -1.26
CA VAL A 14 -13.77 -6.06 -1.03
C VAL A 14 -12.31 -6.39 -0.71
N ALA A 15 -11.38 -5.65 -1.34
CA ALA A 15 -9.97 -5.64 -1.01
C ALA A 15 -9.68 -4.54 0.02
N LEU A 16 -8.87 -4.84 1.03
CA LEU A 16 -8.40 -3.84 1.98
C LEU A 16 -7.14 -3.17 1.43
N VAL A 17 -7.05 -1.85 1.54
CA VAL A 17 -5.83 -1.09 1.20
C VAL A 17 -5.36 -0.36 2.45
N ILE A 18 -4.28 -0.86 3.05
CA ILE A 18 -3.88 -0.53 4.42
C ILE A 18 -2.54 0.20 4.43
N GLY A 19 -2.51 1.36 5.05
CA GLY A 19 -1.28 2.14 5.26
C GLY A 19 -0.68 2.01 6.65
N ASN A 20 0.35 2.80 6.91
CA ASN A 20 1.10 2.76 8.17
C ASN A 20 0.31 3.22 9.39
N GLY A 21 -0.88 3.81 9.22
CA GLY A 21 -1.80 4.08 10.33
C GLY A 21 -2.07 2.85 11.19
N VAL A 22 -2.06 1.65 10.60
CA VAL A 22 -2.19 0.38 11.34
C VAL A 22 -1.04 0.18 12.34
N ASN A 23 0.21 0.52 12.00
CA ASN A 23 1.32 0.35 12.94
C ASN A 23 1.40 1.45 14.00
N ARG A 24 0.75 2.58 13.76
CA ARG A 24 0.74 3.76 14.66
C ARG A 24 -0.35 3.67 15.72
N TYR A 25 -1.43 2.96 15.45
CA TYR A 25 -2.53 2.81 16.41
C TYR A 25 -2.07 2.10 17.69
N GLY A 26 -2.27 2.75 18.84
CA GLY A 26 -1.82 2.27 20.15
C GLY A 26 -0.32 2.33 20.39
N ALA A 27 0.48 2.80 19.43
CA ALA A 27 1.91 3.02 19.61
C ALA A 27 2.18 4.38 20.28
N PRO A 28 3.28 4.54 21.05
CA PRO A 28 3.77 5.86 21.45
C PRO A 28 3.95 6.75 20.21
N HIS A 29 3.83 8.08 20.35
CA HIS A 29 3.82 9.02 19.21
C HIS A 29 4.99 8.89 18.20
N SER A 30 6.13 8.36 18.62
CA SER A 30 7.32 8.09 17.77
C SER A 30 7.48 6.61 17.36
N GLY A 31 6.64 5.71 17.88
CA GLY A 31 6.66 4.28 17.57
C GLY A 31 6.16 4.01 16.16
N ASN A 32 6.91 3.18 15.42
CA ASN A 32 6.56 2.64 14.11
C ASN A 32 6.16 3.69 13.04
N SER A 33 6.86 4.82 13.00
CA SER A 33 6.61 5.90 12.03
C SER A 33 7.74 5.99 10.99
N TRP A 34 7.39 6.00 9.70
CA TRP A 34 8.36 6.17 8.61
C TRP A 34 9.06 7.53 8.68
N ASP A 35 8.32 8.60 9.02
CA ASP A 35 8.89 9.94 9.21
C ASP A 35 9.99 9.93 10.27
N SER A 36 9.75 9.23 11.38
CA SER A 36 10.72 9.12 12.49
C SER A 36 11.95 8.33 12.06
N LEU A 37 11.76 7.24 11.29
CA LEU A 37 12.87 6.47 10.73
C LEU A 37 13.73 7.31 9.79
N LEU A 38 13.13 8.00 8.84
CA LEU A 38 13.86 8.85 7.89
C LEU A 38 14.55 10.03 8.59
N ARG A 39 13.89 10.69 9.56
CA ARG A 39 14.52 11.75 10.37
C ARG A 39 15.78 11.24 11.09
N SER A 40 15.72 10.05 11.69
CA SER A 40 16.88 9.44 12.36
C SER A 40 18.04 9.12 11.41
N MET A 41 17.75 8.87 10.13
CA MET A 41 18.77 8.72 9.08
C MET A 41 19.30 10.09 8.62
N GLY A 42 18.45 11.13 8.63
CA GLY A 42 18.85 12.52 8.41
C GLY A 42 19.88 13.01 9.43
N ASP A 43 19.68 12.71 10.71
CA ASP A 43 20.65 13.06 11.76
C ASP A 43 22.04 12.47 11.49
N LYS A 44 22.09 11.28 10.87
CA LYS A 44 23.33 10.57 10.51
C LYS A 44 24.00 11.15 9.26
N TYR A 45 23.26 11.41 8.19
CA TYR A 45 23.84 11.75 6.88
C TYR A 45 23.85 13.25 6.56
N LEU A 46 22.91 14.03 7.10
CA LEU A 46 22.79 15.48 6.88
C LEU A 46 23.29 16.30 8.09
N GLY A 47 23.55 15.64 9.22
CA GLY A 47 24.05 16.24 10.45
C GLY A 47 22.96 16.92 11.30
N ARG A 48 23.27 17.15 12.58
CA ARG A 48 22.31 17.63 13.61
C ARG A 48 21.76 19.05 13.39
N ARG A 49 22.31 19.83 12.44
CA ARG A 49 21.75 21.14 12.07
C ARG A 49 20.53 21.04 11.17
N HIS A 50 20.17 19.84 10.71
CA HIS A 50 18.93 19.61 9.98
C HIS A 50 17.78 19.44 10.99
N ALA A 51 16.93 20.46 11.14
CA ALA A 51 15.77 20.43 12.03
C ALA A 51 14.61 19.58 11.44
N GLY A 52 14.86 18.30 11.15
CA GLY A 52 13.88 17.41 10.55
C GLY A 52 13.58 17.72 9.08
N ILE A 53 12.46 17.18 8.58
CA ILE A 53 11.97 17.42 7.22
C ILE A 53 11.36 18.81 7.17
N ARG A 54 11.94 19.70 6.35
CA ARG A 54 11.49 21.10 6.22
C ARG A 54 10.20 21.16 5.42
N GLU A 55 9.39 22.17 5.70
CA GLU A 55 8.22 22.50 4.87
C GLU A 55 8.65 22.70 3.41
N GLY A 56 7.82 22.20 2.48
CA GLY A 56 8.13 22.20 1.05
C GLY A 56 9.02 21.04 0.59
N ILE A 57 9.48 20.15 1.49
CA ILE A 57 10.18 18.91 1.13
C ILE A 57 9.29 17.72 1.45
N SER A 58 8.92 16.96 0.43
CA SER A 58 8.17 15.72 0.60
C SER A 58 9.06 14.60 1.15
N LEU A 59 8.45 13.58 1.78
CA LEU A 59 9.17 12.38 2.23
C LEU A 59 10.02 11.72 1.11
N PRO A 60 9.51 11.55 -0.13
CA PRO A 60 10.32 11.01 -1.22
C PRO A 60 11.54 11.86 -1.59
N GLU A 61 11.38 13.19 -1.63
CA GLU A 61 12.50 14.11 -1.88
C GLU A 61 13.52 14.06 -0.75
N PHE A 62 13.04 14.01 0.50
CA PHE A 62 13.92 13.89 1.66
C PHE A 62 14.75 12.61 1.60
N TYR A 63 14.16 11.47 1.21
CA TYR A 63 14.91 10.25 0.99
C TYR A 63 15.98 10.40 -0.10
N ASP A 64 15.66 11.03 -1.23
CA ASP A 64 16.63 11.25 -2.31
C ASP A 64 17.79 12.17 -1.84
N LEU A 65 17.52 13.16 -1.00
CA LEU A 65 18.55 13.99 -0.36
C LEU A 65 19.45 13.18 0.58
N LEU A 66 18.89 12.22 1.34
CA LEU A 66 19.69 11.29 2.15
C LEU A 66 20.61 10.45 1.27
N ASP A 67 20.11 9.98 0.11
CA ASP A 67 20.90 9.13 -0.78
C ASP A 67 22.07 9.89 -1.41
N LEU A 68 21.82 11.14 -1.82
CA LEU A 68 22.86 12.05 -2.31
C LEU A 68 23.91 12.32 -1.22
N ALA A 69 23.50 12.65 0.00
CA ALA A 69 24.42 12.90 1.09
C ALA A 69 25.24 11.66 1.47
N ARG A 70 24.62 10.48 1.43
CA ARG A 70 25.30 9.19 1.66
C ARG A 70 26.34 8.88 0.59
N GLY A 71 26.17 9.31 -0.67
CA GLY A 71 27.17 9.09 -1.74
C GLY A 71 28.58 9.56 -1.36
N SER A 72 28.69 10.45 -0.37
CA SER A 72 29.94 10.94 0.23
C SER A 72 30.56 10.00 1.29
N VAL A 73 29.88 8.93 1.70
CA VAL A 73 30.26 8.00 2.79
C VAL A 73 30.42 6.58 2.23
N PRO A 74 31.60 5.95 2.35
CA PRO A 74 31.78 4.55 1.96
C PRO A 74 30.95 3.65 2.88
N SER A 75 29.88 3.06 2.35
CA SER A 75 29.02 2.10 3.05
C SER A 75 28.80 0.89 2.14
N SER A 76 28.99 -0.32 2.68
CA SER A 76 28.69 -1.58 2.00
C SER A 76 27.18 -1.84 1.85
N GLU A 77 26.33 -1.10 2.58
CA GLU A 77 24.88 -1.28 2.58
C GLU A 77 24.12 -0.06 2.00
N GLY A 78 23.05 -0.34 1.26
CA GLY A 78 22.08 0.63 0.71
C GLY A 78 21.23 1.33 1.78
N LEU A 79 20.76 2.56 1.53
CA LEU A 79 19.78 3.22 2.43
C LEU A 79 18.53 2.36 2.67
N GLN A 80 18.06 1.64 1.65
CA GLN A 80 16.96 0.69 1.77
C GLN A 80 17.25 -0.40 2.81
N SER A 81 18.50 -0.88 2.91
CA SER A 81 18.90 -1.88 3.90
C SER A 81 18.90 -1.31 5.31
N GLU A 82 19.45 -0.11 5.50
CA GLU A 82 19.41 0.57 6.80
C GLU A 82 17.97 0.87 7.24
N PHE A 83 17.14 1.33 6.31
CA PHE A 83 15.72 1.55 6.58
C PHE A 83 15.04 0.24 7.01
N CYS A 84 15.25 -0.85 6.26
CA CYS A 84 14.74 -2.19 6.60
C CYS A 84 15.24 -2.70 7.96
N ALA A 85 16.48 -2.41 8.34
CA ALA A 85 17.03 -2.83 9.63
C ALA A 85 16.30 -2.17 10.81
N ARG A 86 15.95 -0.88 10.68
CA ARG A 86 15.28 -0.12 11.76
C ARG A 86 13.83 -0.56 12.02
N MET A 87 13.20 -1.21 11.05
CA MET A 87 11.85 -1.77 11.16
C MET A 87 11.82 -3.28 11.48
N ALA A 88 12.97 -3.95 11.56
CA ALA A 88 13.05 -5.39 11.82
C ALA A 88 12.46 -5.82 13.17
N GLY A 89 12.42 -4.91 14.15
CA GLY A 89 11.85 -5.17 15.47
C GLY A 89 10.34 -5.02 15.57
N TRP A 90 9.64 -4.60 14.50
CA TRP A 90 8.20 -4.35 14.56
C TRP A 90 7.45 -5.68 14.67
N LYS A 91 6.52 -5.75 15.62
CA LYS A 91 5.76 -6.96 15.92
C LYS A 91 4.26 -6.72 15.75
N PRO A 92 3.49 -7.72 15.29
CA PRO A 92 2.05 -7.62 15.25
C PRO A 92 1.47 -7.45 16.65
N VAL A 93 0.50 -6.56 16.75
CA VAL A 93 -0.36 -6.39 17.93
C VAL A 93 -1.80 -6.73 17.59
N GLU A 94 -2.70 -6.62 18.56
CA GLU A 94 -4.02 -7.25 18.50
C GLU A 94 -4.90 -6.83 17.32
N HIS A 95 -4.94 -5.55 16.98
CA HIS A 95 -5.73 -5.11 15.83
C HIS A 95 -5.19 -5.62 14.50
N HIS A 96 -3.87 -5.87 14.37
CA HIS A 96 -3.32 -6.52 13.18
C HIS A 96 -3.90 -7.93 13.03
N ARG A 97 -3.99 -8.69 14.13
CA ARG A 97 -4.57 -10.04 14.13
C ARG A 97 -6.04 -9.99 13.71
N ARG A 98 -6.85 -9.15 14.36
CA ARG A 98 -8.28 -9.01 14.02
C ARG A 98 -8.52 -8.66 12.56
N ILE A 99 -7.78 -7.70 12.00
CA ILE A 99 -7.88 -7.30 10.60
C ILE A 99 -7.54 -8.46 9.67
N VAL A 100 -6.44 -9.15 9.94
CA VAL A 100 -5.96 -10.24 9.08
C VAL A 100 -6.86 -11.47 9.19
N GLU A 101 -7.33 -11.81 10.39
CA GLU A 101 -8.31 -12.88 10.60
C GLU A 101 -9.63 -12.58 9.88
N TRP A 102 -10.11 -11.34 9.94
CA TRP A 102 -11.27 -10.91 9.18
C TRP A 102 -11.05 -11.13 7.68
N ALA A 103 -9.90 -10.71 7.15
CA ALA A 103 -9.59 -10.83 5.73
C ALA A 103 -9.43 -12.30 5.30
N GLN A 104 -8.86 -13.15 6.15
CA GLN A 104 -8.78 -14.60 5.94
C GLN A 104 -10.17 -15.22 5.85
N LYS A 105 -11.05 -14.96 6.84
CA LYS A 105 -12.43 -15.46 6.86
C LYS A 105 -13.24 -14.97 5.66
N ALA A 106 -13.04 -13.71 5.26
CA ALA A 106 -13.71 -13.10 4.12
C ALA A 106 -13.08 -13.47 2.77
N ARG A 107 -11.96 -14.22 2.73
CA ARG A 107 -11.16 -14.47 1.52
C ARG A 107 -10.81 -13.18 0.76
N ALA A 108 -10.57 -12.10 1.51
CA ALA A 108 -10.35 -10.76 0.99
C ALA A 108 -8.84 -10.48 0.84
N PRO A 109 -8.35 -9.99 -0.32
CA PRO A 109 -6.96 -9.59 -0.44
C PRO A 109 -6.68 -8.31 0.34
N ILE A 110 -5.44 -8.18 0.83
CA ILE A 110 -4.91 -6.98 1.46
C ILE A 110 -3.81 -6.42 0.57
N LEU A 111 -3.94 -5.16 0.16
CA LEU A 111 -2.86 -4.36 -0.37
C LEU A 111 -2.31 -3.49 0.76
N THR A 112 -0.99 -3.40 0.91
CA THR A 112 -0.39 -2.51 1.91
C THR A 112 0.79 -1.72 1.35
N THR A 113 0.89 -0.45 1.75
CA THR A 113 2.07 0.39 1.49
C THR A 113 3.17 0.15 2.51
N ASN A 114 2.88 -0.62 3.56
CA ASN A 114 3.84 -1.03 4.56
C ASN A 114 4.89 -1.97 3.97
N PHE A 115 6.09 -1.92 4.54
CA PHE A 115 7.23 -2.67 4.04
C PHE A 115 7.48 -3.93 4.88
N GLU A 116 7.21 -3.85 6.18
CA GLU A 116 7.40 -4.90 7.17
C GLU A 116 6.33 -5.97 7.05
N SER A 117 6.60 -7.14 7.63
CA SER A 117 5.70 -8.28 7.57
C SER A 117 4.73 -8.36 8.75
N THR A 118 4.40 -7.27 9.47
CA THR A 118 3.54 -7.33 10.67
C THR A 118 2.18 -7.95 10.37
N LEU A 119 1.52 -7.55 9.27
CA LEU A 119 0.26 -8.17 8.83
C LEU A 119 0.44 -9.66 8.46
N GLY A 120 1.52 -10.01 7.77
CA GLY A 120 1.83 -11.41 7.43
C GLY A 120 2.05 -12.27 8.67
N GLN A 121 2.83 -11.78 9.63
CA GLN A 121 3.10 -12.43 10.91
C GLN A 121 1.82 -12.57 11.75
N ALA A 122 0.96 -11.54 11.77
CA ALA A 122 -0.32 -11.58 12.48
C ALA A 122 -1.23 -12.72 11.97
N GLY A 123 -1.18 -12.98 10.67
CA GLY A 123 -1.93 -14.05 10.03
C GLY A 123 -1.24 -15.42 10.00
N GLY A 124 -0.04 -15.56 10.56
CA GLY A 124 0.76 -16.78 10.44
C GLY A 124 1.06 -17.16 8.98
N CYS A 125 1.30 -16.18 8.12
CA CYS A 125 1.49 -16.35 6.70
C CYS A 125 2.95 -16.57 6.31
N SER A 126 3.18 -17.34 5.24
CA SER A 126 4.47 -17.50 4.56
C SER A 126 4.49 -16.72 3.25
N LEU A 127 5.70 -16.47 2.72
CA LEU A 127 5.87 -15.82 1.42
C LEU A 127 5.58 -16.82 0.30
N HIS A 128 4.75 -16.40 -0.66
CA HIS A 128 4.41 -17.14 -1.87
C HIS A 128 4.68 -16.28 -3.11
N HIS A 129 4.75 -16.96 -4.25
CA HIS A 129 4.90 -16.37 -5.57
C HIS A 129 3.91 -17.00 -6.54
N LEU A 130 3.26 -16.18 -7.36
CA LEU A 130 2.47 -16.72 -8.46
C LEU A 130 3.39 -17.39 -9.50
N PRO A 131 3.06 -18.63 -9.94
CA PRO A 131 3.85 -19.35 -10.91
C PRO A 131 3.84 -18.65 -12.29
N ASN A 132 4.80 -19.00 -13.15
CA ASN A 132 4.89 -18.49 -14.52
C ASN A 132 4.97 -16.96 -14.66
N THR A 133 5.44 -16.27 -13.62
CA THR A 133 5.68 -14.82 -13.66
C THR A 133 7.17 -14.52 -13.80
N ARG A 134 7.52 -13.42 -14.49
CA ARG A 134 8.90 -12.90 -14.52
C ARG A 134 9.19 -12.20 -13.19
N PHE A 135 9.57 -13.00 -12.19
CA PHE A 135 9.91 -12.51 -10.86
C PHE A 135 11.19 -11.63 -10.90
N THR A 136 11.17 -10.56 -10.12
CA THR A 136 12.36 -9.77 -9.79
C THR A 136 12.23 -9.32 -8.34
N ASP A 137 13.31 -9.33 -7.58
CA ASP A 137 13.39 -8.76 -6.23
C ASP A 137 13.30 -7.22 -6.23
N TYR A 138 13.44 -6.57 -7.39
CA TYR A 138 13.23 -5.14 -7.56
C TYR A 138 11.73 -4.80 -7.69
N TYR A 139 10.93 -5.63 -8.36
CA TYR A 139 9.48 -5.46 -8.43
C TYR A 139 8.78 -6.81 -8.18
N PRO A 140 8.69 -7.24 -6.91
CA PRO A 140 8.16 -8.54 -6.53
C PRO A 140 6.62 -8.56 -6.59
N TRP A 141 6.02 -7.99 -7.64
CA TRP A 141 4.58 -7.69 -7.72
C TRP A 141 3.67 -8.91 -7.82
N SER A 142 4.24 -10.09 -8.10
CA SER A 142 3.58 -11.40 -8.05
C SER A 142 3.79 -12.15 -6.72
N SER A 143 4.44 -11.50 -5.74
CA SER A 143 4.75 -12.07 -4.42
C SER A 143 3.81 -11.54 -3.36
N TYR A 144 3.43 -12.40 -2.42
CA TYR A 144 2.45 -12.10 -1.39
C TYR A 144 2.63 -13.00 -0.17
N TYR A 145 2.11 -12.57 0.98
CA TYR A 145 2.01 -13.42 2.16
C TYR A 145 0.62 -14.06 2.25
N ALA A 146 0.56 -15.37 2.45
CA ALA A 146 -0.68 -16.12 2.71
C ALA A 146 -0.38 -17.38 3.53
N LYS A 147 -1.42 -18.06 4.03
CA LYS A 147 -1.27 -19.41 4.61
C LYS A 147 -1.15 -20.49 3.54
N GLU A 148 -1.87 -20.29 2.43
CA GLU A 148 -1.92 -21.18 1.29
C GLU A 148 -1.72 -20.35 0.02
N ALA A 149 -1.14 -20.97 -1.01
CA ALA A 149 -0.99 -20.32 -2.29
C ALA A 149 -2.37 -20.03 -2.92
N VAL A 150 -2.50 -18.88 -3.58
CA VAL A 150 -3.67 -18.51 -4.38
C VAL A 150 -3.37 -18.64 -5.87
N ASP A 151 -4.40 -18.97 -6.65
CA ASP A 151 -4.29 -19.09 -8.11
C ASP A 151 -4.20 -17.73 -8.80
N SER A 152 -4.80 -16.69 -8.20
CA SER A 152 -4.76 -15.32 -8.72
C SER A 152 -4.83 -14.28 -7.61
N PRO A 153 -4.36 -13.04 -7.85
CA PRO A 153 -4.45 -11.95 -6.87
C PRO A 153 -5.87 -11.66 -6.40
N THR A 154 -6.87 -12.00 -7.20
CA THR A 154 -8.28 -11.67 -6.98
C THR A 154 -9.15 -12.85 -6.51
N SER A 155 -8.60 -14.05 -6.37
CA SER A 155 -9.38 -15.28 -6.03
C SER A 155 -9.36 -15.69 -4.56
N GLY A 156 -8.61 -14.99 -3.70
CA GLY A 156 -8.54 -15.33 -2.29
C GLY A 156 -7.81 -14.31 -1.43
N PHE A 157 -7.52 -14.74 -0.20
CA PHE A 157 -6.74 -13.98 0.75
C PHE A 157 -5.25 -14.02 0.39
N GLY A 158 -4.64 -12.84 0.35
CA GLY A 158 -3.19 -12.67 0.25
C GLY A 158 -2.84 -11.23 0.60
N ILE A 159 -1.67 -11.04 1.21
CA ILE A 159 -1.15 -9.72 1.60
C ILE A 159 -0.06 -9.32 0.61
N TRP A 160 -0.31 -8.23 -0.11
CA TRP A 160 0.51 -7.74 -1.21
C TRP A 160 1.11 -6.39 -0.84
N HIS A 161 2.43 -6.24 -1.00
CA HIS A 161 3.16 -5.04 -0.62
C HIS A 161 3.41 -4.15 -1.84
N ILE A 162 2.62 -3.07 -1.97
CA ILE A 162 2.60 -2.25 -3.19
C ILE A 162 3.81 -1.32 -3.31
N ASN A 163 4.38 -0.89 -2.18
CA ASN A 163 5.61 -0.08 -2.13
C ASN A 163 6.88 -0.92 -1.96
N GLY A 164 6.78 -2.25 -2.04
CA GLY A 164 7.87 -3.18 -1.79
C GLY A 164 7.81 -3.79 -0.40
N MET A 165 8.59 -4.86 -0.19
CA MET A 165 8.60 -5.62 1.06
C MET A 165 10.01 -5.77 1.60
N GLN A 166 10.15 -5.72 2.92
CA GLN A 166 11.41 -5.80 3.66
C GLN A 166 12.23 -7.04 3.28
N HIS A 167 11.55 -8.15 3.00
CA HIS A 167 12.17 -9.39 2.52
C HIS A 167 13.00 -9.17 1.24
N TYR A 168 12.49 -8.34 0.33
CA TYR A 168 13.17 -7.92 -0.89
C TYR A 168 13.61 -6.45 -0.78
N ARG A 169 14.68 -6.18 -0.05
CA ARG A 169 15.15 -4.81 0.26
C ARG A 169 15.26 -3.88 -0.97
N ARG A 170 15.64 -4.41 -2.13
CA ARG A 170 15.75 -3.67 -3.39
C ARG A 170 14.40 -3.18 -3.94
N SER A 171 13.29 -3.79 -3.49
CA SER A 171 11.93 -3.41 -3.87
C SER A 171 11.39 -2.18 -3.15
N ILE A 172 12.02 -1.74 -2.06
CA ILE A 172 11.53 -0.67 -1.20
C ILE A 172 11.47 0.66 -1.97
N ARG A 173 10.30 1.30 -1.98
CA ARG A 173 10.06 2.57 -2.68
C ARG A 173 9.89 3.69 -1.66
N LEU A 174 10.96 4.47 -1.51
CA LEU A 174 11.01 5.60 -0.57
C LEU A 174 11.37 6.93 -1.21
N GLY A 175 11.81 6.94 -2.47
CA GLY A 175 12.33 8.13 -3.17
C GLY A 175 11.51 8.49 -4.40
N LEU A 176 11.68 9.69 -4.97
CA LEU A 176 10.94 10.09 -6.18
C LEU A 176 11.32 9.22 -7.37
N THR A 177 12.61 8.95 -7.57
CA THR A 177 13.09 8.08 -8.65
C THR A 177 12.48 6.69 -8.56
N HIS A 178 12.33 6.19 -7.33
CA HIS A 178 11.67 4.92 -7.07
C HIS A 178 10.19 4.92 -7.49
N TYR A 179 9.45 5.98 -7.15
CA TYR A 179 8.05 6.12 -7.56
C TYR A 179 7.90 6.28 -9.08
N MET A 180 8.76 7.07 -9.73
CA MET A 180 8.76 7.21 -11.19
C MET A 180 9.05 5.87 -11.88
N GLY A 181 9.98 5.08 -11.35
CA GLY A 181 10.23 3.72 -11.84
C GLY A 181 9.00 2.80 -11.69
N ALA A 182 8.29 2.87 -10.56
CA ALA A 182 7.07 2.11 -10.33
C ALA A 182 5.95 2.53 -11.30
N VAL A 183 5.77 3.84 -11.52
CA VAL A 183 4.85 4.38 -12.54
C VAL A 183 5.20 3.85 -13.93
N ALA A 184 6.47 3.94 -14.34
CA ALA A 184 6.91 3.47 -15.65
C ALA A 184 6.63 1.97 -15.85
N ARG A 185 6.93 1.14 -14.85
CA ARG A 185 6.63 -0.30 -14.90
C ARG A 185 5.14 -0.59 -14.96
N ALA A 186 4.35 0.03 -14.08
CA ALA A 186 2.89 -0.17 -14.05
C ALA A 186 2.26 0.27 -15.38
N ARG A 187 2.69 1.43 -15.90
CA ARG A 187 2.27 1.93 -17.21
C ARG A 187 2.63 0.96 -18.33
N GLY A 188 3.81 0.35 -18.28
CA GLY A 188 4.22 -0.71 -19.22
C GLY A 188 3.25 -1.90 -19.21
N LEU A 189 2.79 -2.35 -18.04
CA LEU A 189 1.79 -3.43 -17.94
C LEU A 189 0.39 -2.99 -18.40
N ILE A 190 -0.01 -1.75 -18.06
CA ILE A 190 -1.32 -1.21 -18.39
C ILE A 190 -1.46 -0.95 -19.91
N GLN A 191 -0.43 -0.37 -20.53
CA GLN A 191 -0.48 0.13 -21.91
C GLN A 191 0.08 -0.88 -22.93
N LYS A 192 1.26 -1.46 -22.68
CA LYS A 192 1.87 -2.52 -23.51
C LYS A 192 3.29 -2.85 -23.03
N SER A 193 3.52 -4.09 -22.63
CA SER A 193 4.77 -4.82 -22.89
C SER A 193 4.54 -6.33 -22.68
N GLY A 194 4.60 -7.10 -23.78
CA GLY A 194 4.58 -8.58 -23.76
C GLY A 194 3.23 -9.29 -23.59
N GLY A 195 2.09 -8.59 -23.57
CA GLY A 195 0.75 -9.19 -23.40
C GLY A 195 -0.41 -8.25 -23.75
N ARG A 196 -1.65 -8.65 -23.43
CA ARG A 196 -2.86 -7.84 -23.70
C ARG A 196 -2.89 -6.60 -22.80
N PRO A 197 -3.11 -5.39 -23.34
CA PRO A 197 -3.31 -4.18 -22.53
C PRO A 197 -4.54 -4.26 -21.64
N LEU A 198 -4.53 -3.56 -20.50
CA LEU A 198 -5.69 -3.46 -19.61
C LEU A 198 -6.90 -2.83 -20.32
N PHE A 199 -6.63 -1.84 -21.17
CA PHE A 199 -7.66 -1.06 -21.88
C PHE A 199 -8.13 -1.72 -23.18
N ALA A 200 -7.70 -2.94 -23.50
CA ALA A 200 -8.24 -3.69 -24.63
C ALA A 200 -9.64 -4.22 -24.30
N GLU A 201 -10.50 -4.33 -25.31
CA GLU A 201 -11.75 -5.09 -25.19
C GLU A 201 -11.43 -6.57 -24.91
N GLY A 202 -12.38 -7.33 -24.35
CA GLY A 202 -12.23 -8.77 -24.01
C GLY A 202 -12.04 -9.08 -22.52
N PRO A 203 -11.76 -10.36 -22.16
CA PRO A 203 -11.70 -10.81 -20.77
C PRO A 203 -10.66 -10.06 -19.94
N SER A 204 -11.09 -9.52 -18.80
CA SER A 204 -10.22 -8.78 -17.88
C SER A 204 -9.13 -9.64 -17.26
N SER A 205 -9.25 -10.97 -17.27
CA SER A 205 -8.28 -11.89 -16.64
C SER A 205 -6.99 -12.12 -17.46
N GLN A 206 -6.93 -11.66 -18.70
CA GLN A 206 -5.83 -11.95 -19.63
C GLN A 206 -4.87 -10.77 -19.86
N TRP A 207 -5.04 -9.67 -19.13
CA TRP A 207 -4.17 -8.51 -19.29
C TRP A 207 -2.78 -8.74 -18.67
N ALA A 208 -1.77 -8.02 -19.15
CA ALA A 208 -0.37 -8.26 -18.79
C ALA A 208 -0.07 -8.15 -17.28
N GLY A 209 -0.90 -7.43 -16.51
CA GLY A 209 -0.76 -7.29 -15.05
C GLY A 209 -1.65 -8.24 -14.24
N SER A 210 -2.35 -9.20 -14.85
CA SER A 210 -3.34 -10.05 -14.14
C SER A 210 -2.71 -10.94 -13.07
N ALA A 211 -1.43 -11.30 -13.23
CA ALA A 211 -0.66 -12.06 -12.23
C ALA A 211 0.11 -11.14 -11.25
N THR A 212 -0.39 -9.94 -11.00
CA THR A 212 0.20 -8.99 -10.05
C THR A 212 -0.87 -8.35 -9.17
N TRP A 213 -0.47 -7.75 -8.05
CA TRP A 213 -1.38 -7.01 -7.18
C TRP A 213 -2.14 -5.87 -7.89
N LEU A 214 -1.68 -5.39 -9.06
CA LEU A 214 -2.43 -4.42 -9.86
C LEU A 214 -3.81 -4.94 -10.25
N ASP A 215 -3.96 -6.26 -10.45
CA ASP A 215 -5.25 -6.87 -10.78
C ASP A 215 -6.31 -6.61 -9.71
N ILE A 216 -5.89 -6.61 -8.44
CA ILE A 216 -6.75 -6.26 -7.30
C ILE A 216 -7.23 -4.80 -7.44
N VAL A 217 -6.32 -3.87 -7.73
CA VAL A 217 -6.67 -2.45 -7.86
C VAL A 217 -7.73 -2.24 -8.93
N PHE A 218 -7.60 -2.86 -10.11
CA PHE A 218 -8.52 -2.63 -11.22
C PHE A 218 -9.82 -3.45 -11.14
N HIS A 219 -9.82 -4.60 -10.46
CA HIS A 219 -10.95 -5.55 -10.54
C HIS A 219 -11.66 -5.84 -9.22
N LYS A 220 -11.18 -5.30 -8.08
CA LYS A 220 -11.86 -5.42 -6.78
C LYS A 220 -12.46 -4.10 -6.31
N PRO A 221 -13.56 -4.15 -5.55
CA PRO A 221 -13.92 -3.05 -4.67
C PRO A 221 -12.79 -2.77 -3.69
N LEU A 222 -12.55 -1.49 -3.36
CA LEU A 222 -11.43 -1.09 -2.50
C LEU A 222 -11.94 -0.41 -1.23
N LEU A 223 -11.40 -0.81 -0.08
CA LEU A 223 -11.61 -0.13 1.20
C LEU A 223 -10.26 0.37 1.72
N VAL A 224 -10.04 1.67 1.64
CA VAL A 224 -8.77 2.32 1.99
C VAL A 224 -8.84 2.89 3.40
N PHE A 225 -7.87 2.56 4.25
CA PHE A 225 -7.72 3.13 5.60
C PHE A 225 -6.26 3.09 6.06
N GLY A 226 -5.92 3.93 7.05
CA GLY A 226 -4.56 4.03 7.56
C GLY A 226 -3.54 4.63 6.58
N LEU A 227 -4.01 5.13 5.43
CA LEU A 227 -3.23 5.89 4.45
C LEU A 227 -3.61 7.35 4.52
N ALA A 228 -2.62 8.24 4.53
CA ALA A 228 -2.88 9.65 4.45
C ALA A 228 -3.28 10.07 3.02
N LEU A 229 -2.74 9.41 1.98
CA LEU A 229 -2.99 9.76 0.56
C LEU A 229 -2.76 11.24 0.21
N GLU A 230 -1.78 11.85 0.88
CA GLU A 230 -1.35 13.22 0.62
C GLU A 230 -0.74 13.37 -0.78
N GLU A 231 -0.47 14.60 -1.20
CA GLU A 231 0.00 14.94 -2.54
C GLU A 231 1.29 14.21 -2.96
N ASN A 232 2.11 13.80 -1.99
CA ASN A 232 3.36 13.06 -2.20
C ASN A 232 3.19 11.55 -2.41
N GLU A 233 1.99 10.98 -2.19
CA GLU A 233 1.66 9.58 -2.51
C GLU A 233 1.43 9.39 -4.02
N THR A 234 2.34 9.93 -4.82
CA THR A 234 2.18 10.14 -6.28
C THR A 234 1.92 8.86 -7.04
N PHE A 235 2.60 7.76 -6.70
CA PHE A 235 2.40 6.47 -7.37
C PHE A 235 0.98 5.93 -7.15
N LEU A 236 0.50 5.89 -5.91
CA LEU A 236 -0.82 5.36 -5.61
C LEU A 236 -1.92 6.28 -6.15
N ARG A 237 -1.77 7.61 -6.01
CA ARG A 237 -2.72 8.59 -6.58
C ARG A 237 -2.80 8.48 -8.09
N TRP A 238 -1.67 8.36 -8.78
CA TRP A 238 -1.62 8.10 -10.22
C TRP A 238 -2.34 6.80 -10.59
N LEU A 239 -2.13 5.73 -9.85
CA LEU A 239 -2.78 4.44 -10.12
C LEU A 239 -4.31 4.53 -9.93
N LEU A 240 -4.79 5.27 -8.93
CA LEU A 240 -6.22 5.51 -8.73
C LEU A 240 -6.84 6.33 -9.87
N ILE A 241 -6.09 7.29 -10.45
CA ILE A 241 -6.50 8.00 -11.67
C ILE A 241 -6.62 7.03 -12.85
N GLU A 242 -5.64 6.15 -13.06
CA GLU A 242 -5.71 5.15 -14.13
C GLU A 242 -6.90 4.19 -13.94
N ARG A 243 -7.21 3.83 -12.69
CA ARG A 243 -8.41 3.04 -12.36
C ARG A 243 -9.71 3.78 -12.69
N ALA A 244 -9.79 5.07 -12.38
CA ALA A 244 -10.95 5.88 -12.75
C ALA A 244 -11.11 5.96 -14.28
N LYS A 245 -10.02 6.21 -15.02
CA LYS A 245 -10.01 6.18 -16.49
C LYS A 245 -10.48 4.84 -17.06
N TYR A 246 -10.04 3.73 -16.47
CA TYR A 246 -10.46 2.39 -16.85
C TYR A 246 -11.98 2.23 -16.72
N PHE A 247 -12.58 2.70 -15.63
CA PHE A 247 -14.02 2.64 -15.42
C PHE A 247 -14.83 3.65 -16.25
N SER A 248 -14.27 4.82 -16.56
CA SER A 248 -14.89 5.73 -17.53
C SER A 248 -14.98 5.10 -18.91
N ARG A 249 -13.96 4.33 -19.33
CA ARG A 249 -13.99 3.61 -20.61
C ARG A 249 -14.90 2.38 -20.57
N PHE A 250 -14.94 1.66 -19.45
CA PHE A 250 -15.76 0.46 -19.28
C PHE A 250 -16.70 0.58 -18.07
N PRO A 251 -17.81 1.34 -18.18
CA PRO A 251 -18.70 1.60 -17.05
C PRO A 251 -19.26 0.33 -16.39
N SER A 252 -19.52 -0.72 -17.18
CA SER A 252 -20.01 -2.02 -16.67
C SER A 252 -19.00 -2.76 -15.79
N ARG A 253 -17.72 -2.39 -15.83
CA ARG A 253 -16.64 -3.00 -15.02
C ARG A 253 -16.39 -2.27 -13.71
N ARG A 254 -17.10 -1.16 -13.45
CA ARG A 254 -16.92 -0.33 -12.28
C ARG A 254 -17.06 -1.15 -10.99
N LYS A 255 -16.20 -0.84 -10.03
CA LYS A 255 -16.20 -1.42 -8.67
C LYS A 255 -16.20 -0.31 -7.64
N ASP A 256 -16.98 -0.50 -6.59
CA ASP A 256 -17.11 0.45 -5.49
C ASP A 256 -15.77 0.70 -4.80
N ALA A 257 -15.61 1.87 -4.22
CA ALA A 257 -14.43 2.21 -3.46
C ALA A 257 -14.78 3.14 -2.30
N TRP A 258 -14.11 2.96 -1.17
CA TRP A 258 -14.31 3.72 0.05
C TRP A 258 -12.98 4.20 0.61
N TYR A 259 -12.98 5.41 1.16
CA TYR A 259 -11.83 5.98 1.86
C TYR A 259 -12.26 6.37 3.27
N VAL A 260 -11.66 5.73 4.28
CA VAL A 260 -11.93 6.01 5.69
C VAL A 260 -11.08 7.19 6.13
N HIS A 261 -11.71 8.20 6.73
CA HIS A 261 -11.05 9.42 7.16
C HIS A 261 -11.57 9.89 8.53
N LEU A 262 -10.79 10.71 9.21
CA LEU A 262 -11.22 11.36 10.45
C LEU A 262 -11.95 12.69 10.18
N PRO A 263 -12.68 13.26 11.16
CA PRO A 263 -13.45 14.50 10.95
C PRO A 263 -12.58 15.69 10.53
N ALA A 264 -11.32 15.74 11.00
CA ALA A 264 -10.37 16.80 10.68
C ALA A 264 -10.00 16.88 9.18
N GLU A 265 -10.21 15.81 8.42
CA GLU A 265 -9.91 15.77 6.98
C GLU A 265 -11.09 16.29 6.12
N ARG A 266 -12.23 16.62 6.74
CA ARG A 266 -13.44 17.04 6.04
C ARG A 266 -13.20 18.33 5.25
N GLY A 267 -13.67 18.35 4.00
CA GLY A 267 -13.52 19.52 3.11
C GLY A 267 -12.11 19.69 2.52
N SER A 268 -11.19 18.76 2.77
CA SER A 268 -9.86 18.81 2.17
C SER A 268 -9.89 18.56 0.65
N GLY A 269 -8.92 19.14 -0.06
CA GLY A 269 -8.72 18.87 -1.50
C GLY A 269 -8.46 17.39 -1.81
N LYS A 270 -7.96 16.63 -0.83
CA LYS A 270 -7.81 15.17 -0.88
C LYS A 270 -9.15 14.45 -0.98
N LEU A 271 -10.13 14.79 -0.15
CA LEU A 271 -11.46 14.16 -0.22
C LEU A 271 -12.12 14.48 -1.56
N TYR A 272 -12.05 15.74 -1.99
CA TYR A 272 -12.53 16.14 -3.31
C TYR A 272 -11.88 15.32 -4.43
N PHE A 273 -10.55 15.15 -4.39
CA PHE A 273 -9.82 14.32 -5.35
C PHE A 273 -10.34 12.88 -5.37
N LEU A 274 -10.48 12.23 -4.21
CA LEU A 274 -10.94 10.85 -4.12
C LEU A 274 -12.40 10.67 -4.57
N GLU A 275 -13.29 11.60 -4.22
CA GLU A 275 -14.68 11.61 -4.68
C GLU A 275 -14.77 11.70 -6.20
N ARG A 276 -13.93 12.54 -6.83
CA ARG A 276 -13.84 12.64 -8.30
C ARG A 276 -13.31 11.37 -8.96
N LEU A 277 -12.55 10.56 -8.25
CA LEU A 277 -12.13 9.22 -8.69
C LEU A 277 -13.18 8.13 -8.42
N GLY A 278 -14.32 8.50 -7.82
CA GLY A 278 -15.45 7.60 -7.55
C GLY A 278 -15.38 6.89 -6.20
N PHE A 279 -14.57 7.38 -5.25
CA PHE A 279 -14.58 6.90 -3.88
C PHE A 279 -15.72 7.52 -3.09
N THR A 280 -16.30 6.74 -2.18
CA THR A 280 -17.22 7.23 -1.15
C THR A 280 -16.45 7.49 0.15
N PRO A 281 -16.36 8.75 0.63
CA PRO A 281 -15.77 9.05 1.92
C PRO A 281 -16.57 8.39 3.06
N LEU A 282 -15.86 7.75 3.98
CA LEU A 282 -16.41 7.16 5.19
C LEU A 282 -15.77 7.83 6.40
N GLN A 283 -16.48 8.77 7.02
CA GLN A 283 -15.99 9.40 8.23
C GLN A 283 -16.07 8.40 9.40
N ALA A 284 -14.92 8.13 10.03
CA ALA A 284 -14.82 7.50 11.33
C ALA A 284 -14.71 8.60 12.41
N PRO A 285 -15.44 8.50 13.54
CA PRO A 285 -15.31 9.45 14.65
C PRO A 285 -13.87 9.54 15.19
N ASP A 286 -13.23 8.40 15.40
CA ASP A 286 -11.87 8.29 15.90
C ASP A 286 -11.16 7.05 15.33
N TYR A 287 -9.96 6.76 15.85
CA TYR A 287 -9.17 5.61 15.43
C TYR A 287 -9.69 4.27 15.98
N ASP A 288 -10.44 4.26 17.09
CA ASP A 288 -11.04 3.05 17.65
C ASP A 288 -12.17 2.55 16.74
N ASP A 289 -12.90 3.46 16.08
CA ASP A 289 -13.85 3.09 15.02
C ASP A 289 -13.18 2.48 13.78
N ILE A 290 -11.86 2.62 13.62
CA ILE A 290 -11.08 2.05 12.52
C ILE A 290 -10.41 0.74 12.94
N TYR A 291 -9.75 0.69 14.11
CA TYR A 291 -8.87 -0.42 14.53
C TYR A 291 -9.37 -1.17 15.78
N GLY A 292 -10.39 -0.64 16.45
CA GLY A 292 -11.00 -1.20 17.64
C GLY A 292 -11.70 -2.54 17.37
N ALA A 293 -11.94 -3.29 18.44
CA ALA A 293 -12.47 -4.64 18.36
C ALA A 293 -13.84 -4.68 17.68
N ASP A 294 -14.72 -3.73 17.99
CA ASP A 294 -16.11 -3.71 17.51
C ASP A 294 -16.26 -3.56 15.99
N THR A 295 -15.25 -3.01 15.33
CA THR A 295 -15.22 -2.87 13.87
C THR A 295 -14.93 -4.19 13.17
N TRP A 296 -14.07 -5.02 13.76
CA TRP A 296 -13.54 -6.24 13.13
C TRP A 296 -14.12 -7.54 13.71
N ASN A 297 -14.82 -7.47 14.85
CA ASN A 297 -15.56 -8.57 15.44
C ASN A 297 -16.82 -8.86 14.62
N GLY A 298 -16.72 -9.84 13.72
CA GLY A 298 -17.84 -10.41 12.97
C GLY A 298 -17.40 -11.20 11.75
#